data_AF-A0A8I3AH27-F1
#
_entry.id   AF-A0A8I3AH27-F1
#
_cell.length_a   1.000
_cell.length_b   1.000
_cell.length_c   1.000
_cell.angle_alpha   90.00
_cell.angle_beta   90.00
_cell.angle_gamma   90.00
#
_symmetry.space_group_name_H-M   'P 1'
#
loop_
_entity.id
_entity.type
_entity.pdbx_description
1 polymer ?
#
loop_
_entity_poly.entity_id
_entity_poly.type
_entity_poly.pdbx_seq_one_letter_code
_entity_poly.pdbx_strand_id
1 'polypeptide(L)'
;MVDCSHGNSNKDHRNQPKVARVVGDQLRQGEASIVGVMIESNINEGNQKVPAEGPAALKKGVSITDACIDWESTLTVLDDLAEAVRERRAKNGTVAKNGAESHKVTHLEEE
;
A
#
# COMPACT_ATOMS: atom_id res chain seq x y z
N MET A 1 -9.78 2.28 2.74
CA MET A 1 -8.37 2.28 3.16
C MET A 1 -8.07 0.92 3.77
N VAL A 2 -6.89 0.34 3.50
CA VAL A 2 -6.49 -0.97 4.03
C VAL A 2 -5.34 -0.78 5.02
N ASP A 3 -5.51 -1.25 6.25
CA ASP A 3 -4.44 -1.31 7.24
C ASP A 3 -3.55 -2.54 6.96
N CYS A 4 -2.25 -2.35 6.78
CA CYS A 4 -1.32 -3.47 6.55
C CYS A 4 -0.84 -4.12 7.86
N SER A 5 -1.06 -3.50 9.01
CA SER A 5 -0.64 -3.98 10.34
C SER A 5 -1.77 -4.71 11.08
N HIS A 6 -1.75 -4.67 12.42
CA HIS A 6 -2.77 -5.18 13.33
C HIS A 6 -3.29 -6.58 12.94
N GLY A 7 -4.60 -6.69 12.67
CA GLY A 7 -5.24 -7.95 12.31
C GLY A 7 -4.76 -8.49 10.96
N ASN A 8 -4.47 -7.61 9.99
CA ASN A 8 -4.09 -8.01 8.64
C ASN A 8 -2.65 -8.53 8.57
N SER A 9 -1.78 -8.13 9.51
CA SER A 9 -0.42 -8.68 9.65
C SER A 9 -0.34 -9.93 10.54
N ASN A 10 -1.46 -10.38 11.12
CA ASN A 10 -1.48 -11.35 12.22
C ASN A 10 -0.58 -10.94 13.40
N LYS A 11 -0.48 -9.64 13.68
CA LYS A 11 0.42 -9.04 14.67
C LYS A 11 1.91 -9.38 14.48
N ASP A 12 2.31 -9.67 13.24
CA ASP A 12 3.71 -9.85 12.86
C ASP A 12 4.09 -8.77 11.84
N HIS A 13 4.93 -7.82 12.24
CA HIS A 13 5.30 -6.66 11.41
C HIS A 13 5.92 -7.07 10.08
N ARG A 14 6.57 -8.24 10.01
CA ARG A 14 7.18 -8.79 8.79
C ARG A 14 6.14 -9.21 7.73
N ASN A 15 4.87 -9.27 8.10
CA ASN A 15 3.77 -9.52 7.17
C ASN A 15 3.22 -8.23 6.55
N GLN A 16 3.49 -7.04 7.09
CA GLN A 16 3.00 -5.78 6.50
C GLN A 16 3.40 -5.63 5.01
N PRO A 17 4.65 -5.91 4.59
CA PRO A 17 5.02 -5.85 3.18
C PRO A 17 4.25 -6.85 2.30
N LYS A 18 3.88 -8.01 2.86
CA LYS A 18 3.08 -9.02 2.13
C LYS A 18 1.65 -8.54 1.93
N VAL A 19 1.04 -7.92 2.95
CA VAL A 19 -0.29 -7.31 2.82
C VAL A 19 -0.27 -6.17 1.82
N ALA A 20 0.73 -5.29 1.90
CA ALA A 20 0.90 -4.19 0.95
C ALA A 20 1.07 -4.70 -0.48
N ARG A 21 1.82 -5.79 -0.68
CA ARG A 21 1.96 -6.44 -2.00
C ARG A 21 0.64 -6.96 -2.55
N VAL A 22 -0.19 -7.60 -1.73
CA VAL A 22 -1.55 -8.06 -2.13
C VAL A 22 -2.45 -6.89 -2.51
N VAL A 23 -2.35 -5.76 -1.81
CA VAL A 23 -3.03 -4.53 -2.20
C VAL A 23 -2.47 -4.00 -3.53
N GLY A 24 -1.15 -3.97 -3.69
CA GLY A 24 -0.47 -3.59 -4.92
C GLY A 24 -0.96 -4.41 -6.12
N ASP A 25 -1.04 -5.73 -5.99
CA ASP A 25 -1.53 -6.62 -7.05
C ASP A 25 -2.98 -6.30 -7.45
N GLN A 26 -3.86 -5.95 -6.50
CA GLN A 26 -5.21 -5.49 -6.80
C GLN A 26 -5.21 -4.16 -7.57
N LEU A 27 -4.35 -3.21 -7.18
CA LEU A 27 -4.19 -1.94 -7.90
C LEU A 27 -3.75 -2.19 -9.35
N ARG A 28 -2.73 -3.05 -9.56
CA ARG A 28 -2.25 -3.44 -10.90
C ARG A 28 -3.35 -4.09 -11.74
N GLN A 29 -4.30 -4.76 -11.10
CA GLN A 29 -5.46 -5.35 -11.76
C GLN A 29 -6.55 -4.33 -12.14
N GLY A 30 -6.49 -3.09 -11.63
CA GLY A 30 -7.42 -2.01 -11.98
C GLY A 30 -8.31 -1.54 -10.83
N GLU A 31 -8.16 -2.12 -9.63
CA GLU A 31 -9.01 -1.83 -8.46
C GLU A 31 -9.02 -0.32 -8.13
N ALA A 32 -10.21 0.28 -8.24
CA ALA A 32 -10.41 1.72 -8.14
C ALA A 32 -10.91 2.17 -6.76
N SER A 33 -11.52 1.27 -5.98
CA SER A 33 -12.12 1.57 -4.67
C SER A 33 -11.10 1.60 -3.54
N ILE A 34 -9.91 1.01 -3.71
CA ILE A 34 -8.81 1.15 -2.75
C ILE A 34 -8.18 2.55 -2.89
N VAL A 35 -8.47 3.39 -1.89
CA VAL A 35 -8.02 4.80 -1.84
C VAL A 35 -6.66 5.00 -1.17
N GLY A 36 -6.15 4.00 -0.44
CA GLY A 36 -4.89 4.11 0.28
C GLY A 36 -4.65 2.97 1.26
N VAL A 37 -3.43 2.92 1.78
CA VAL A 37 -2.98 1.96 2.79
C VAL A 37 -2.44 2.67 4.04
N MET A 38 -2.47 1.98 5.18
CA MET A 38 -1.78 2.38 6.41
C MET A 38 -0.67 1.37 6.72
N ILE A 39 0.52 1.85 7.07
CA ILE A 39 1.72 1.05 7.36
C ILE A 39 2.32 1.57 8.66
N GLU A 40 2.68 0.66 9.57
CA GLU A 40 3.44 1.01 10.77
C GLU A 40 4.94 0.78 10.51
N SER A 41 5.67 1.88 10.32
CA SER A 41 7.11 1.86 10.12
C SER A 41 7.87 2.77 11.08
N ASN A 42 9.15 2.45 11.28
CA ASN A 42 10.08 3.24 12.07
C ASN A 42 11.49 3.14 11.46
N ILE A 43 12.46 3.83 12.05
CA ILE A 43 13.85 3.78 11.57
C ILE A 43 14.40 2.36 11.64
N ASN A 44 14.12 1.66 12.74
CA ASN A 44 14.52 0.27 12.98
C ASN A 44 13.28 -0.60 13.20
N GLU A 45 13.37 -1.87 12.81
CA GLU A 45 12.26 -2.82 12.93
C GLU A 45 11.92 -3.22 14.38
N GLY A 46 10.76 -3.84 14.53
CA GLY A 46 10.31 -4.46 15.77
C GLY A 46 9.79 -3.44 16.78
N ASN A 47 9.82 -3.84 18.04
CA ASN A 47 9.50 -2.99 19.18
C ASN A 47 10.41 -3.26 20.38
N GLN A 48 10.26 -2.43 21.40
CA GLN A 48 10.94 -2.54 22.69
C GLN A 48 9.98 -2.16 23.83
N LYS A 49 10.25 -2.67 25.03
CA LYS A 49 9.60 -2.16 26.25
C LYS A 49 10.39 -0.97 26.79
N VAL A 50 9.72 -0.09 27.54
CA VAL A 50 10.42 0.96 28.29
C VAL A 50 11.29 0.29 29.37
N PRO A 51 12.62 0.50 29.38
CA PRO A 51 13.51 -0.08 30.38
C PRO A 51 13.26 0.47 31.79
N ALA A 52 13.67 -0.27 32.82
CA ALA A 52 13.53 0.16 34.21
C ALA A 52 14.37 1.41 34.52
N GLU A 53 15.48 1.58 33.80
CA GLU A 53 16.39 2.73 33.84
C GLU A 53 15.76 3.99 33.21
N GLY A 54 14.59 3.86 32.60
CA GLY A 54 13.82 4.95 32.01
C GLY A 54 14.16 5.26 30.55
N PRO A 55 13.65 6.38 30.02
CA PRO A 55 13.73 6.72 28.59
C PRO A 55 15.16 6.86 28.04
N ALA A 56 16.14 7.16 28.90
CA ALA A 56 17.54 7.31 28.50
C ALA A 56 18.17 6.02 27.98
N ALA A 57 17.60 4.85 28.32
CA ALA A 57 18.08 3.55 27.87
C ALA A 57 17.33 3.01 26.63
N LEU A 58 16.43 3.81 26.02
CA LEU A 58 15.70 3.38 24.83
C LEU A 58 16.63 3.29 23.61
N LYS A 59 16.45 2.22 22.82
CA LYS A 59 17.04 2.13 21.49
C LYS A 59 16.38 3.19 20.60
N LYS A 60 17.19 4.08 20.03
CA LYS A 60 16.70 5.13 19.13
C LYS A 60 15.99 4.51 17.92
N GLY A 61 14.82 5.03 17.56
CA GLY A 61 14.12 4.63 16.34
C GLY A 61 13.51 3.23 16.36
N VAL A 62 13.33 2.62 17.53
CA VAL A 62 12.58 1.37 17.71
C VAL A 62 11.29 1.70 18.47
N SER A 63 10.14 1.22 17.97
CA SER A 63 8.83 1.49 18.56
C SER A 63 8.73 1.01 20.02
N ILE A 64 8.00 1.74 20.87
CA ILE A 64 7.67 1.30 22.24
C ILE A 64 6.26 0.68 22.35
N THR A 65 5.53 0.63 21.24
CA THR A 65 4.17 0.10 21.14
C THR A 65 4.17 -1.13 20.23
N ASP A 66 3.46 -1.09 19.11
CA ASP A 66 3.41 -2.16 18.13
C ASP A 66 4.70 -2.20 17.30
N ALA A 67 5.01 -3.40 16.81
CA ALA A 67 6.21 -3.64 16.04
C ALA A 67 6.11 -3.02 14.65
N CYS A 68 7.15 -2.30 14.24
CA CYS A 68 7.22 -1.61 12.96
C CYS A 68 8.12 -2.36 11.97
N ILE A 69 7.91 -2.16 10.67
CA ILE A 69 8.95 -2.45 9.67
C ILE A 69 10.06 -1.39 9.73
N ASP A 70 11.27 -1.75 9.30
CA ASP A 70 12.40 -0.82 9.21
C ASP A 70 12.29 0.14 8.01
N TRP A 71 13.29 1.03 7.92
CA TRP A 71 13.37 2.02 6.86
C TRP A 71 13.54 1.40 5.47
N GLU A 72 14.39 0.40 5.32
CA GLU A 72 14.67 -0.28 4.06
C GLU A 72 13.42 -1.00 3.52
N SER A 73 12.67 -1.67 4.40
CA SER A 73 11.38 -2.27 4.06
C SER A 73 10.36 -1.21 3.69
N THR A 74 10.37 -0.06 4.38
CA THR A 74 9.48 1.07 4.06
C THR A 74 9.70 1.56 2.64
N LEU A 75 10.95 1.78 2.24
CA LEU A 75 11.28 2.20 0.87
C LEU A 75 10.79 1.17 -0.16
N THR A 76 11.06 -0.10 0.09
CA THR A 76 10.64 -1.21 -0.79
C THR A 76 9.12 -1.24 -0.98
N VAL A 77 8.35 -1.08 0.11
CA VAL A 77 6.88 -1.07 0.05
C VAL A 77 6.36 0.17 -0.69
N LEU A 78 6.93 1.35 -0.45
CA LEU A 78 6.51 2.58 -1.12
C LEU A 78 6.81 2.55 -2.63
N ASP A 79 7.95 2.00 -3.03
CA ASP A 79 8.32 1.86 -4.44
C ASP A 79 7.37 0.91 -5.19
N ASP A 80 7.07 -0.26 -4.61
CA ASP A 80 6.12 -1.23 -5.20
C ASP A 80 4.70 -0.65 -5.29
N LEU A 81 4.22 0.04 -4.26
CA LEU A 81 2.91 0.71 -4.29
C LEU A 81 2.86 1.83 -5.33
N ALA A 82 3.95 2.61 -5.45
CA ALA A 82 4.03 3.67 -6.45
C ALA A 82 3.99 3.09 -7.87
N GLU A 83 4.70 1.99 -8.13
CA GLU A 83 4.63 1.27 -9.41
C GLU A 83 3.21 0.73 -9.67
N ALA A 84 2.59 0.08 -8.69
CA ALA A 84 1.23 -0.44 -8.79
C ALA A 84 0.21 0.66 -9.14
N VAL A 85 0.35 1.86 -8.56
CA VAL A 85 -0.50 3.01 -8.90
C VAL A 85 -0.27 3.49 -10.34
N ARG A 86 0.98 3.51 -10.83
CA ARG A 86 1.28 3.88 -12.23
C ARG A 86 0.64 2.88 -13.20
N GLU A 87 0.76 1.58 -12.93
CA GLU A 87 0.15 0.54 -13.75
C GLU A 87 -1.38 0.63 -13.77
N ARG A 88 -2.01 0.84 -12.60
CA ARG A 88 -3.47 1.07 -12.51
C ARG A 88 -3.91 2.23 -13.40
N ARG A 89 -3.18 3.36 -13.35
CA ARG A 89 -3.51 4.56 -14.15
C ARG A 89 -3.41 4.26 -15.65
N ALA A 90 -2.38 3.54 -16.08
CA ALA A 90 -2.23 3.13 -17.47
C ALA A 90 -3.39 2.21 -17.90
N LYS A 91 -3.71 1.20 -17.09
CA LYS A 91 -4.78 0.24 -17.36
C LYS A 91 -6.15 0.90 -17.45
N ASN A 92 -6.54 1.68 -16.44
CA ASN A 92 -7.84 2.32 -16.39
C ASN A 92 -7.96 3.47 -17.42
N GLY A 93 -6.85 4.13 -17.76
CA GLY A 93 -6.80 5.10 -18.86
C GLY A 93 -7.07 4.47 -20.23
N THR A 94 -6.57 3.26 -20.49
CA THR A 94 -6.87 2.51 -21.71
C THR A 94 -8.31 2.03 -21.78
N VAL A 95 -8.86 1.51 -20.67
CA VAL A 95 -10.28 1.08 -20.60
C VAL A 95 -11.22 2.25 -20.89
N ALA A 96 -10.96 3.42 -20.32
CA ALA A 96 -11.78 4.61 -20.56
C ALA A 96 -11.75 5.04 -22.05
N LYS A 97 -10.59 4.97 -22.71
CA LYS A 97 -10.45 5.27 -24.15
C LYS A 97 -11.21 4.28 -25.03
N ASN A 98 -11.07 2.98 -24.77
CA ASN A 98 -11.74 1.94 -25.54
C ASN A 98 -13.27 1.97 -25.37
N GLY A 99 -13.76 2.25 -24.16
CA GLY A 99 -15.18 2.45 -23.91
C GLY A 99 -15.74 3.65 -24.67
N ALA A 100 -15.02 4.78 -24.68
CA ALA A 100 -15.40 5.97 -25.42
C ALA A 100 -15.43 5.76 -26.95
N GLU A 101 -14.52 4.95 -27.50
CA GLU A 101 -14.54 4.60 -28.94
C GLU A 101 -15.70 3.65 -29.31
N SER A 102 -16.05 2.70 -28.43
CA SER A 102 -17.17 1.77 -28.65
C SER A 102 -18.56 2.42 -28.60
N HIS A 103 -18.65 3.65 -28.09
CA HIS A 103 -19.90 4.41 -27.95
C HIS A 103 -20.08 5.49 -29.03
N LYS A 104 -19.30 5.46 -30.13
CA LYS A 104 -19.65 6.24 -31.32
C LYS A 104 -20.95 5.67 -31.92
N VAL A 105 -22.06 6.28 -31.53
CA VAL A 105 -23.40 6.06 -32.09
C VAL A 105 -23.30 6.14 -33.61
N THR A 106 -23.64 5.04 -34.29
CA THR A 106 -23.91 5.05 -35.72
C THR A 106 -25.08 5.99 -35.97
N HIS A 107 -24.80 7.16 -36.57
CA HIS A 107 -25.86 7.99 -37.12
C HIS A 107 -26.57 7.16 -38.18
N LEU A 108 -27.83 6.83 -37.94
CA LEU A 108 -28.73 6.33 -38.97
C LEU A 108 -28.91 7.50 -39.94
N GLU A 109 -28.31 7.37 -41.13
CA GLU A 109 -28.63 8.25 -42.25
C GLU A 109 -30.06 7.92 -42.68
N GLU A 110 -31.00 8.83 -42.40
CA GLU A 110 -32.35 8.78 -42.94
C GLU A 110 -32.31 9.32 -44.38
N GLU A 111 -32.69 8.47 -45.34
CA GLU A 111 -32.92 8.81 -46.76
C GLU A 111 -34.19 9.66 -46.95
#